data_AF-A0A1F5WXY4-F1
#
_entry.id   AF-A0A1F5WXY4-F1
#
_cell.length_a   1.000
_cell.length_b   1.000
_cell.length_c   1.000
_cell.angle_alpha   90.00
_cell.angle_beta   90.00
_cell.angle_gamma   90.00
#
_symmetry.space_group_name_H-M   'P 1'
#
loop_
_entity.id
_entity.type
_entity.pdbx_description
1 polymer ?
#
loop_
_entity_poly.entity_id
_entity_poly.type
_entity_poly.pdbx_seq_one_letter_code
_entity_poly.pdbx_strand_id
1 'polypeptide(L)'
;MKYKNTLKKGSVRFLIFRDGESWFGVALEFNVVVEAANPQEAYIFLNEATSGYLESARKAKLRPIVLNQKPEAEYEKMWQANQDAKLKAKYEKIVNNLPIFSSGVLDLAVR
;
A
#
# COMPACT_ATOMS: atom_id res chain seq x y z
N MET A 1 11.05 3.06 -5.60
CA MET A 1 11.20 1.87 -6.47
C MET A 1 12.21 2.14 -7.57
N LYS A 2 13.02 1.15 -7.96
CA LYS A 2 14.00 1.29 -9.05
C LYS A 2 13.37 1.39 -10.45
N TYR A 3 12.15 0.83 -10.62
CA TYR A 3 11.43 0.79 -11.90
C TYR A 3 9.95 1.14 -11.72
N LYS A 4 9.33 1.68 -12.78
CA LYS A 4 7.89 1.97 -12.83
C LYS A 4 7.07 0.70 -13.10
N ASN A 5 5.87 0.67 -12.53
CA ASN A 5 4.88 -0.37 -12.75
C ASN A 5 4.35 -0.32 -14.18
N THR A 6 4.07 -1.49 -14.74
CA THR A 6 3.47 -1.69 -16.05
C THR A 6 2.27 -2.63 -15.92
N LEU A 7 1.44 -2.73 -16.96
CA LEU A 7 0.33 -3.70 -16.99
C LEU A 7 0.78 -5.17 -16.92
N LYS A 8 2.08 -5.46 -16.99
CA LYS A 8 2.65 -6.83 -17.04
C LYS A 8 3.55 -7.18 -15.86
N LYS A 9 4.10 -6.18 -15.16
CA LYS A 9 5.07 -6.38 -14.08
C LYS A 9 5.19 -5.10 -13.27
N GLY A 10 5.52 -5.29 -12.01
CA GLY A 10 5.76 -4.22 -11.08
C GLY A 10 5.69 -4.73 -9.65
N SER A 11 5.68 -3.80 -8.72
CA SER A 11 5.39 -4.08 -7.33
C SER A 11 4.63 -2.90 -6.71
N VAL A 12 4.10 -3.09 -5.53
CA VAL A 12 3.48 -2.01 -4.77
C VAL A 12 3.97 -2.07 -3.33
N ARG A 13 4.34 -0.93 -2.76
CA ARG A 13 4.60 -0.84 -1.32
C ARG A 13 3.28 -0.99 -0.60
N PHE A 14 3.30 -1.75 0.49
CA PHE A 14 2.14 -1.94 1.32
C PHE A 14 2.40 -1.61 2.79
N LEU A 15 1.32 -1.25 3.49
CA LEU A 15 1.27 -1.02 4.92
C LEU A 15 -0.02 -1.63 5.48
N ILE A 16 0.09 -2.35 6.60
CA ILE A 16 -1.03 -2.83 7.41
C ILE A 16 -0.92 -2.19 8.80
N PHE A 17 -1.93 -1.44 9.21
CA PHE A 17 -1.95 -0.74 10.50
C PHE A 17 -3.32 -0.82 11.14
N ARG A 18 -3.37 -0.53 12.44
CA ARG A 18 -4.61 -0.45 13.22
C ARG A 18 -4.99 1.00 13.48
N ASP A 19 -6.25 1.32 13.30
CA ASP A 19 -6.83 2.58 13.76
C ASP A 19 -8.18 2.30 14.44
N GLY A 20 -8.30 2.67 15.72
CA GLY A 20 -9.41 2.28 16.58
C GLY A 20 -9.60 0.75 16.68
N GLU A 21 -10.79 0.28 16.31
CA GLU A 21 -11.18 -1.14 16.31
C GLU A 21 -10.93 -1.83 14.97
N SER A 22 -10.60 -1.08 13.92
CA SER A 22 -10.44 -1.57 12.56
C SER A 22 -8.97 -1.71 12.16
N TRP A 23 -8.74 -2.58 11.18
CA TRP A 23 -7.45 -2.79 10.54
C TRP A 23 -7.50 -2.28 9.10
N PHE A 24 -6.46 -1.58 8.69
CA PHE A 24 -6.36 -0.99 7.37
C PHE A 24 -5.18 -1.55 6.60
N GLY A 25 -5.40 -1.86 5.33
CA GLY A 25 -4.36 -2.21 4.38
C GLY A 25 -4.26 -1.16 3.29
N VAL A 26 -3.05 -0.70 2.99
CA VAL A 26 -2.81 0.35 1.99
C VAL A 26 -1.79 -0.12 0.96
N ALA A 27 -2.11 0.06 -0.32
CA ALA A 27 -1.22 -0.14 -1.45
C ALA A 27 -0.84 1.23 -2.04
N LEU A 28 0.38 1.69 -1.74
CA LEU A 28 0.77 3.10 -1.87
C LEU A 28 0.72 3.60 -3.32
N GLU A 29 1.34 2.89 -4.26
CA GLU A 29 1.41 3.33 -5.66
C GLU A 29 0.05 3.29 -6.40
N PHE A 30 -0.94 2.60 -5.82
CA PHE A 30 -2.30 2.51 -6.38
C PHE A 30 -3.31 3.40 -5.63
N ASN A 31 -2.92 3.97 -4.48
CA ASN A 31 -3.82 4.66 -3.56
C ASN A 31 -5.08 3.82 -3.23
N VAL A 32 -4.90 2.52 -3.07
CA VAL A 32 -5.96 1.59 -2.66
C VAL A 32 -5.87 1.40 -1.15
N VAL A 33 -7.02 1.53 -0.48
CA VAL A 33 -7.19 1.30 0.96
C VAL A 33 -8.28 0.26 1.14
N VAL A 34 -8.06 -0.70 2.04
CA VAL A 34 -9.05 -1.67 2.48
C VAL A 34 -9.18 -1.63 4.00
N GLU A 35 -10.36 -1.94 4.49
CA GLU A 35 -10.67 -2.08 5.93
C GLU A 35 -11.02 -3.54 6.23
N ALA A 36 -10.63 -4.03 7.41
CA ALA A 36 -10.95 -5.36 7.89
C ALA A 36 -11.04 -5.43 9.42
N ALA A 37 -11.57 -6.54 9.94
CA ALA A 37 -11.69 -6.76 11.38
C ALA A 37 -10.38 -7.21 12.04
N ASN A 38 -9.43 -7.77 11.27
CA ASN A 38 -8.14 -8.25 11.76
C ASN A 38 -7.02 -8.03 10.72
N PRO A 39 -5.73 -8.06 11.13
CA PRO A 39 -4.64 -7.72 10.23
C PRO A 39 -4.43 -8.73 9.10
N GLN A 40 -4.78 -10.00 9.33
CA GLN A 40 -4.68 -11.05 8.31
C GLN A 40 -5.70 -10.83 7.20
N GLU A 41 -6.95 -10.51 7.55
CA GLU A 41 -7.99 -10.11 6.59
C GLU A 41 -7.59 -8.84 5.83
N ALA A 42 -7.08 -7.81 6.51
CA ALA A 42 -6.62 -6.59 5.85
C ALA A 42 -5.56 -6.90 4.79
N TYR A 43 -4.62 -7.80 5.08
CA TYR A 43 -3.61 -8.24 4.11
C TYR A 43 -4.22 -9.02 2.94
N ILE A 44 -5.14 -9.96 3.19
CA ILE A 44 -5.82 -10.73 2.15
C ILE A 44 -6.62 -9.80 1.23
N PHE A 45 -7.47 -8.94 1.80
CA PHE A 45 -8.28 -8.00 1.05
C PHE A 45 -7.43 -7.03 0.25
N LEU A 46 -6.29 -6.58 0.80
CA LEU A 46 -5.38 -5.70 0.08
C LEU A 46 -4.77 -6.40 -1.14
N ASN A 47 -4.39 -7.67 -1.00
CA ASN A 47 -3.84 -8.45 -2.11
C ASN A 47 -4.89 -8.69 -3.21
N GLU A 48 -6.13 -8.99 -2.82
CA GLU A 48 -7.26 -9.13 -3.76
C GLU A 48 -7.56 -7.80 -4.47
N ALA A 49 -7.67 -6.70 -3.73
CA ALA A 49 -7.93 -5.37 -4.28
C ALA A 49 -6.81 -4.91 -5.23
N THR A 50 -5.55 -5.14 -4.87
CA THR A 50 -4.38 -4.81 -5.71
C THR A 50 -4.40 -5.63 -7.01
N SER A 51 -4.72 -6.92 -6.92
CA SER A 51 -4.83 -7.80 -8.09
C SER A 51 -5.98 -7.38 -9.01
N GLY A 52 -7.15 -7.10 -8.43
CA GLY A 52 -8.33 -6.63 -9.16
C GLY A 52 -8.12 -5.27 -9.82
N TYR A 53 -7.39 -4.36 -9.16
CA TYR A 53 -7.04 -3.04 -9.71
C TYR A 53 -6.15 -3.17 -10.95
N LEU A 54 -5.09 -4.01 -10.88
CA LEU A 54 -4.23 -4.29 -12.03
C LEU A 54 -4.99 -4.96 -13.17
N GLU A 55 -5.83 -5.95 -12.87
CA GLU A 55 -6.63 -6.64 -13.88
C GLU A 55 -7.60 -5.69 -14.58
N SER A 56 -8.24 -4.79 -13.82
CA SER A 56 -9.15 -3.78 -14.34
C SER A 56 -8.42 -2.80 -15.27
N ALA A 57 -7.25 -2.30 -14.86
CA ALA A 57 -6.42 -1.44 -15.71
C ALA A 57 -6.00 -2.14 -17.01
N ARG A 58 -5.71 -3.44 -16.94
CA ARG A 58 -5.37 -4.27 -18.12
C ARG A 58 -6.56 -4.42 -19.06
N LYS A 59 -7.73 -4.80 -18.55
CA LYS A 59 -8.97 -4.98 -19.34
C LYS A 59 -9.38 -3.68 -20.04
N ALA A 60 -9.30 -2.56 -19.32
CA ALA A 60 -9.61 -1.23 -19.85
C ALA A 60 -8.49 -0.63 -20.73
N LYS A 61 -7.38 -1.35 -20.94
CA LYS A 61 -6.21 -0.90 -21.72
C LYS A 61 -5.71 0.48 -21.29
N LEU A 62 -5.73 0.74 -19.98
CA LEU A 62 -5.32 2.04 -19.44
C LEU A 62 -3.82 2.26 -19.62
N ARG A 63 -3.43 3.53 -19.70
CA ARG A 63 -2.01 3.90 -19.65
C ARG A 63 -1.45 3.54 -18.27
N PRO A 64 -0.20 3.04 -18.15
CA PRO A 64 0.40 2.62 -16.88
C PRO A 64 0.50 3.70 -15.79
N ILE A 65 0.18 4.97 -16.10
CA ILE A 65 0.17 6.06 -15.12
C ILE A 65 -0.72 5.76 -13.90
N VAL A 66 -1.82 5.03 -14.09
CA VAL A 66 -2.74 4.63 -13.02
C VAL A 66 -2.14 3.65 -12.01
N LEU A 67 -1.03 2.99 -12.37
CA LEU A 67 -0.28 2.05 -11.53
C LEU A 67 0.93 2.70 -10.83
N ASN A 68 1.17 3.98 -11.09
CA ASN A 68 2.33 4.74 -10.62
C ASN A 68 1.87 6.08 -10.04
N GLN A 69 0.79 6.06 -9.26
CA GLN A 69 0.26 7.26 -8.67
C GLN A 69 1.22 7.79 -7.62
N LYS A 70 1.14 9.11 -7.36
CA LYS A 70 1.82 9.70 -6.22
C LYS A 70 1.11 9.19 -4.95
N PRO A 71 1.81 8.52 -4.02
CA PRO A 71 1.21 8.04 -2.79
C PRO A 71 0.70 9.21 -1.95
N GLU A 72 -0.40 8.98 -1.25
CA GLU A 72 -0.89 9.92 -0.25
C GLU A 72 0.15 10.17 0.85
N ALA A 73 0.29 11.45 1.22
CA ALA A 73 1.41 11.91 2.03
C ALA A 73 1.42 11.30 3.45
N GLU A 74 0.25 10.97 3.98
CA GLU A 74 0.10 10.30 5.28
C GLU A 74 0.68 8.89 5.23
N TYR A 75 0.21 8.05 4.31
CA TYR A 75 0.66 6.66 4.20
C TYR A 75 2.13 6.54 3.76
N GLU A 76 2.60 7.47 2.91
CA GLU A 76 4.02 7.55 2.56
C GLU A 76 4.89 7.77 3.81
N LYS A 77 4.50 8.70 4.69
CA LYS A 77 5.22 8.97 5.93
C LYS A 77 5.12 7.81 6.92
N MET A 78 3.95 7.17 7.04
CA MET A 78 3.78 5.96 7.87
C MET A 78 4.71 4.84 7.42
N TRP A 79 4.73 4.56 6.12
CA TRP A 79 5.61 3.54 5.55
C TRP A 79 7.08 3.87 5.81
N GLN A 80 7.51 5.11 5.55
CA GLN A 80 8.88 5.58 5.80
C GLN A 80 9.28 5.49 7.28
N ALA A 81 8.41 5.93 8.19
CA ALA A 81 8.62 5.85 9.62
C ALA A 81 8.80 4.41 10.11
N ASN A 82 8.16 3.44 9.46
CA ASN A 82 8.33 2.03 9.80
C ASN A 82 9.66 1.43 9.32
N GLN A 83 10.28 2.03 8.29
CA GLN A 83 11.56 1.54 7.74
C GLN A 83 12.79 2.20 8.40
N ASP A 84 12.63 3.40 8.98
CA ASP A 84 13.75 4.18 9.53
C ASP A 84 13.38 4.83 10.87
N ALA A 85 14.11 4.48 11.93
CA ALA A 85 13.92 5.00 13.28
C ALA A 85 14.08 6.54 13.37
N LYS A 86 14.93 7.16 12.54
CA LYS A 86 15.06 8.62 12.50
C LYS A 86 13.80 9.26 11.92
N LEU A 87 13.23 8.65 10.88
CA LEU A 87 11.98 9.11 10.28
C LEU A 87 10.79 8.85 11.20
N LYS A 88 10.83 7.76 12.00
CA LYS A 88 9.84 7.51 13.06
C LYS A 88 9.75 8.70 14.02
N ALA A 89 10.87 9.13 14.59
CA ALA A 89 10.90 10.28 15.50
C ALA A 89 10.44 11.58 14.81
N LYS A 90 10.78 11.77 13.54
CA LYS A 90 10.37 12.96 12.76
C LYS A 90 8.87 13.00 12.49
N TYR A 91 8.26 11.85 12.21
CA TYR A 91 6.88 11.76 11.74
C TYR A 91 5.87 11.34 12.80
N GLU A 92 6.31 11.02 14.03
CA GLU A 92 5.45 10.55 15.13
C GLU A 92 4.16 11.38 15.30
N LYS A 93 4.27 12.70 15.31
CA LYS A 93 3.12 13.63 15.43
C LYS A 93 2.22 13.70 14.19
N ILE A 94 2.73 13.30 13.03
CA ILE A 94 2.03 13.33 11.74
C ILE A 94 1.28 12.02 11.51
N VAL A 95 1.83 10.90 11.98
CA VAL A 95 1.28 9.55 11.74
C VAL A 95 0.49 8.99 12.94
N ASN A 96 0.17 9.84 13.92
CA ASN A 96 -0.54 9.49 15.16
C ASN A 96 0.01 8.26 15.91
N ASN A 97 1.28 7.90 15.65
CA ASN A 97 1.94 6.68 16.14
C ASN A 97 1.06 5.42 16.05
N LEU A 98 0.28 5.28 14.97
CA LEU A 98 -0.64 4.15 14.80
C LEU A 98 0.14 2.81 14.79
N PRO A 99 -0.36 1.76 15.46
CA PRO A 99 0.30 0.46 15.47
C PRO A 99 0.39 -0.14 14.07
N ILE A 100 1.60 -0.35 13.59
CA ILE A 100 1.86 -1.02 12.31
C ILE A 100 2.08 -2.51 12.57
N PHE A 101 1.28 -3.36 11.93
CA PHE A 101 1.43 -4.81 12.01
C PHE A 101 2.41 -5.35 10.99
N SER A 102 2.35 -4.85 9.76
CA SER A 102 3.24 -5.28 8.69
C SER A 102 3.41 -4.19 7.64
N SER A 103 4.54 -4.17 6.97
CA SER A 103 4.77 -3.32 5.80
C SER A 103 5.83 -3.95 4.93
N GLY A 104 5.77 -3.71 3.62
CA GLY A 104 6.77 -4.25 2.72
C GLY A 104 6.48 -3.89 1.28
N VAL A 105 6.85 -4.81 0.39
CA VAL A 105 6.65 -4.71 -1.05
C VAL A 105 5.92 -5.97 -1.51
N LEU A 106 4.84 -5.78 -2.26
CA LEU A 106 4.06 -6.85 -2.88
C LEU A 106 4.38 -6.88 -4.37
N ASP A 107 4.90 -8.01 -4.84
CA ASP A 107 5.17 -8.19 -6.27
C ASP A 107 3.87 -8.41 -7.03
N LEU A 108 3.69 -7.65 -8.12
CA LEU A 108 2.58 -7.83 -9.04
C LEU A 108 2.92 -8.99 -9.98
N ALA A 109 2.79 -10.22 -9.47
CA ALA A 109 2.97 -11.42 -10.27
C ALA A 109 1.78 -11.57 -11.23
N VAL A 110 2.06 -11.48 -12.53
CA VAL A 110 1.08 -11.85 -13.55
C VAL A 110 1.03 -13.37 -13.61
N ARG A 111 -0.07 -13.95 -13.15
CA ARG A 111 -0.47 -15.30 -13.53
C ARG A 111 -1.20 -15.28 -14.87
#